data_AF-A0A060C5I4-F1
#
_entry.id   AF-A0A060C5I4-F1
#
_cell.length_a   1.000
_cell.length_b   1.000
_cell.length_c   1.000
_cell.angle_alpha   90.00
_cell.angle_beta   90.00
_cell.angle_gamma   90.00
#
_symmetry.space_group_name_H-M   'P 1'
#
loop_
_entity.id
_entity.type
_entity.pdbx_description
1 polymer ?
#
loop_
_entity_poly.entity_id
_entity_poly.type
_entity_poly.pdbx_seq_one_letter_code
_entity_poly.pdbx_strand_id
1 'polypeptide(L)'
;MLESGNYVDIRFHDVARHKKPIGIHWLQAGTVSLGEAIVGPDARFAIGFYRLPSLIAAIGAVLLSYWTALAFVSRRGALVAGLLMASCVLLGVEARLAKTDAVLLFTIVASFGALARA
;
A
#
# COMPACT_ATOMS: atom_id res chain seq x y z
N MET A 1 17.94 -6.34 -0.83
CA MET A 1 16.91 -7.36 -1.12
C MET A 1 16.93 -7.70 -2.60
N LEU A 2 16.58 -6.79 -3.52
CA LEU A 2 16.66 -7.06 -4.97
C LEU A 2 18.09 -7.38 -5.43
N GLU A 3 19.08 -6.57 -5.03
CA GLU A 3 20.49 -6.77 -5.40
C GLU A 3 21.10 -8.03 -4.76
N SER A 4 20.72 -8.32 -3.52
CA SER A 4 21.29 -9.42 -2.74
C SER A 4 20.55 -10.75 -2.90
N GLY A 5 19.37 -10.76 -3.54
CA GLY A 5 18.46 -11.92 -3.59
C GLY A 5 17.90 -12.36 -2.22
N ASN A 6 18.32 -11.74 -1.12
CA ASN A 6 17.84 -12.07 0.21
C ASN A 6 16.56 -11.28 0.53
N TYR A 7 15.43 -11.99 0.52
CA TYR A 7 14.11 -11.44 0.81
C TYR A 7 13.66 -11.60 2.26
N VAL A 8 14.54 -12.04 3.16
CA VAL A 8 14.21 -12.27 4.59
C VAL A 8 14.95 -11.27 5.48
N ASP A 9 16.23 -11.01 5.21
CA ASP A 9 17.01 -10.07 6.00
C ASP A 9 16.90 -8.63 5.46
N ILE A 10 16.27 -7.75 6.25
CA ILE A 10 16.11 -6.33 5.91
C ILE A 10 17.38 -5.59 6.32
N ARG A 11 18.16 -5.17 5.32
CA ARG A 11 19.37 -4.37 5.52
C ARG A 11 19.27 -3.03 4.81
N PHE A 12 19.84 -2.01 5.43
CA PHE A 12 20.10 -0.71 4.81
C PHE A 12 21.61 -0.59 4.69
N HIS A 13 22.13 -0.74 3.47
CA HIS A 13 23.54 -1.03 3.22
C HIS A 13 24.00 -2.23 4.08
N ASP A 14 25.05 -2.08 4.86
CA ASP A 14 25.62 -3.16 5.68
C ASP A 14 24.92 -3.36 7.03
N VAL A 15 24.01 -2.45 7.41
CA VAL A 15 23.38 -2.45 8.73
C VAL A 15 21.99 -3.08 8.67
N ALA A 16 21.74 -4.06 9.54
CA ALA A 16 20.41 -4.64 9.72
C ALA A 16 19.41 -3.59 10.21
N ARG A 17 18.23 -3.54 9.59
CA ARG A 17 17.18 -2.53 9.89
C ARG A 17 15.82 -3.18 10.08
N HIS A 18 15.63 -3.84 11.22
CA HIS A 18 14.36 -4.48 11.60
C HIS A 18 13.36 -3.50 12.25
N LYS A 19 13.12 -2.35 11.61
CA LYS A 19 12.19 -1.32 12.12
C LYS A 19 10.77 -1.43 11.57
N LYS A 20 10.57 -2.23 10.53
CA LYS A 20 9.28 -2.39 9.84
C LYS A 20 9.07 -3.87 9.48
N PRO A 21 7.82 -4.33 9.41
CA PRO A 21 7.52 -5.69 8.96
C PRO A 21 7.96 -5.86 7.50
N ILE A 22 8.39 -7.07 7.17
CA ILE A 22 9.01 -7.36 5.86
C ILE A 22 8.03 -7.30 4.68
N GLY A 23 6.73 -7.48 4.93
CA GLY A 23 5.72 -7.58 3.88
C GLY A 23 5.70 -6.38 2.93
N ILE A 24 5.99 -5.16 3.42
CA ILE A 24 6.07 -3.98 2.54
C ILE A 24 7.23 -4.08 1.55
N HIS A 25 8.36 -4.63 1.98
CA HIS A 25 9.53 -4.77 1.13
C HIS A 25 9.32 -5.86 0.08
N TRP A 26 8.55 -6.91 0.38
CA TRP A 26 8.11 -7.87 -0.62
C TRP A 26 7.24 -7.22 -1.69
N LEU A 27 6.25 -6.40 -1.29
CA LEU A 27 5.41 -5.68 -2.25
C LEU A 27 6.23 -4.74 -3.13
N GLN A 28 7.13 -3.96 -2.53
CA GLN A 28 8.02 -3.04 -3.27
C GLN A 28 8.94 -3.78 -4.23
N ALA A 29 9.60 -4.84 -3.75
CA ALA A 29 10.46 -5.65 -4.60
C ALA A 29 9.67 -6.28 -5.76
N GLY A 30 8.48 -6.82 -5.49
CA GLY A 30 7.59 -7.37 -6.52
C GLY A 30 7.23 -6.33 -7.59
N THR A 31 6.86 -5.10 -7.20
CA THR A 31 6.55 -4.03 -8.17
C THR A 31 7.74 -3.61 -9.01
N VAL A 32 8.95 -3.64 -8.44
CA VAL A 32 10.18 -3.29 -9.16
C VAL A 32 10.59 -4.42 -10.09
N SER A 33 10.52 -5.68 -9.65
CA SER A 33 10.81 -6.85 -10.51
C SER A 33 9.84 -6.94 -11.70
N LEU A 34 8.55 -6.61 -11.50
CA LEU A 34 7.61 -6.46 -12.61
C LEU A 34 8.02 -5.31 -13.55
N GLY A 35 8.42 -4.17 -12.99
CA GLY A 35 8.94 -3.04 -13.76
C GLY A 35 10.15 -3.42 -14.61
N GLU A 36 11.08 -4.19 -14.03
CA GLU A 36 12.26 -4.68 -14.74
C GLU A 36 11.90 -5.60 -15.91
N ALA A 37 10.88 -6.45 -15.74
CA ALA A 37 10.40 -7.34 -16.81
C ALA A 37 9.72 -6.59 -17.97
N ILE A 38 9.12 -5.42 -17.72
CA ILE A 38 8.33 -4.67 -18.72
C ILE A 38 9.16 -3.58 -19.41
N VAL A 39 9.92 -2.81 -18.63
CA VAL A 39 10.62 -1.59 -19.08
C VAL A 39 12.14 -1.77 -19.10
N GLY A 40 12.64 -2.88 -18.56
CA GLY A 40 14.07 -3.20 -18.51
C GLY A 40 14.72 -2.87 -17.16
N PRO A 41 16.02 -3.20 -17.01
CA PRO A 41 16.73 -3.19 -15.72
C PRO A 41 16.76 -1.82 -15.03
N ASP A 42 16.60 -0.73 -15.78
CA ASP A 42 16.60 0.63 -15.25
C ASP A 42 15.42 0.91 -14.31
N ALA A 43 14.37 0.09 -14.33
CA ALA A 43 13.24 0.17 -13.40
C ALA A 43 13.69 0.12 -11.93
N ARG A 44 14.82 -0.53 -11.62
CA ARG A 44 15.39 -0.58 -10.26
C ARG A 44 15.77 0.79 -9.70
N PHE A 45 16.10 1.75 -10.56
CA PHE A 45 16.53 3.11 -10.18
C PHE A 45 15.36 4.10 -10.17
N ALA A 46 14.22 3.72 -10.73
CA ALA A 46 13.04 4.56 -10.78
C ALA A 46 12.21 4.45 -9.49
N ILE A 47 12.25 5.50 -8.66
CA ILE A 47 11.50 5.57 -7.40
C ILE A 47 9.98 5.37 -7.58
N GLY A 48 9.46 5.61 -8.78
CA GLY A 48 8.05 5.41 -9.11
C GLY A 48 7.56 3.98 -8.83
N PHE A 49 8.34 2.96 -9.19
CA PHE A 49 7.94 1.56 -8.97
C PHE A 49 7.81 1.22 -7.48
N TYR A 50 8.70 1.75 -6.64
CA TYR A 50 8.64 1.55 -5.18
C TYR A 50 7.45 2.26 -4.50
N ARG A 51 6.82 3.22 -5.18
CA ARG A 51 5.63 3.95 -4.69
C ARG A 51 4.32 3.28 -5.11
N LEU A 52 4.34 2.41 -6.12
CA LEU A 52 3.14 1.73 -6.62
C LEU A 52 2.37 0.96 -5.53
N PRO A 53 3.02 0.21 -4.61
CA PRO A 53 2.29 -0.48 -3.55
C PRO A 53 1.45 0.48 -2.69
N SER A 54 2.03 1.63 -2.31
CA SER A 54 1.37 2.62 -1.48
C SER A 54 0.23 3.31 -2.22
N LEU A 55 0.41 3.59 -3.52
CA LEU A 55 -0.65 4.16 -4.38
C LEU A 55 -1.84 3.21 -4.52
N ILE A 56 -1.58 1.95 -4.87
CA ILE A 56 -2.62 0.92 -5.05
C ILE A 56 -3.37 0.71 -3.73
N ALA A 57 -2.65 0.61 -2.62
CA ALA A 57 -3.26 0.47 -1.31
C ALA A 57 -4.10 1.69 -0.90
N ALA A 58 -3.67 2.91 -1.22
CA ALA A 58 -4.44 4.11 -0.93
C ALA A 58 -5.76 4.14 -1.72
N ILE A 59 -5.73 3.80 -3.02
CA ILE A 59 -6.95 3.66 -3.83
C ILE A 59 -7.85 2.56 -3.25
N GLY A 60 -7.26 1.41 -2.92
CA GLY A 60 -7.98 0.31 -2.28
C GLY A 60 -8.62 0.72 -0.95
N ALA A 61 -7.94 1.53 -0.13
CA ALA A 61 -8.46 1.99 1.16
C ALA A 61 -9.67 2.91 0.98
N VAL A 62 -9.70 3.75 -0.06
CA VAL A 62 -10.87 4.55 -0.42
C VAL A 62 -12.05 3.66 -0.81
N LEU A 63 -11.83 2.68 -1.68
CA LEU A 63 -12.88 1.75 -2.13
C LEU A 63 -13.39 0.85 -0.99
N LEU A 64 -12.49 0.39 -0.13
CA LEU A 64 -12.84 -0.38 1.05
C LEU A 64 -13.59 0.47 2.07
N SER A 65 -13.28 1.76 2.22
CA SER A 65 -14.03 2.65 3.10
C SER A 65 -15.50 2.75 2.67
N TYR A 66 -15.74 2.85 1.35
CA TYR A 66 -17.10 2.77 0.79
C TYR A 66 -17.74 1.41 1.10
N TRP A 67 -17.05 0.31 0.79
CA TRP A 67 -17.59 -1.05 0.99
C TRP A 67 -17.91 -1.37 2.45
N THR A 68 -17.05 -0.98 3.38
CA THR A 68 -17.24 -1.12 4.83
C THR A 68 -18.42 -0.28 5.30
N ALA A 69 -18.54 0.97 4.84
CA ALA A 69 -19.64 1.84 5.22
C ALA A 69 -21.02 1.32 4.77
N LEU A 70 -21.10 0.55 3.67
CA LEU A 70 -22.35 -0.10 3.23
C LEU A 70 -22.94 -1.08 4.27
N ALA A 71 -22.17 -1.52 5.27
CA ALA A 71 -22.69 -2.34 6.35
C ALA A 71 -23.54 -1.53 7.35
N PHE A 72 -23.32 -0.21 7.45
CA PHE A 72 -23.88 0.65 8.49
C PHE A 72 -24.86 1.70 7.96
N VAL A 73 -24.67 2.15 6.71
CA VAL A 73 -25.42 3.30 6.15
C VAL A 73 -25.93 3.02 4.74
N SER A 74 -26.80 3.91 4.25
CA SER A 74 -27.28 3.90 2.87
C SER A 74 -26.13 4.06 1.85
N ARG A 75 -26.37 3.65 0.60
CA ARG A 75 -25.40 3.79 -0.50
C ARG A 75 -24.87 5.21 -0.67
N ARG A 76 -25.73 6.22 -0.50
CA ARG A 76 -25.33 7.64 -0.57
C ARG A 76 -24.42 8.01 0.60
N GLY A 77 -24.71 7.54 1.80
CA GLY A 77 -23.86 7.72 2.98
C GLY A 77 -22.49 7.06 2.80
N ALA A 78 -22.47 5.82 2.28
CA ALA A 78 -21.23 5.11 2.00
C ALA A 78 -20.37 5.84 0.94
N LEU A 79 -21.00 6.42 -0.09
CA LEU A 79 -20.30 7.24 -1.09
C LEU A 79 -19.60 8.43 -0.43
N VAL A 80 -20.29 9.12 0.48
CA VAL A 80 -19.69 10.23 1.25
C VAL A 80 -18.52 9.75 2.08
N ALA A 81 -18.61 8.59 2.73
CA ALA A 81 -17.50 8.01 3.50
C ALA A 81 -16.26 7.73 2.61
N GLY A 82 -16.46 7.17 1.42
CA GLY A 82 -15.39 6.98 0.44
C GLY A 82 -14.77 8.31 -0.01
N LEU A 83 -15.60 9.32 -0.32
CA LEU A 83 -15.14 10.65 -0.73
C LEU A 83 -14.37 11.37 0.38
N LEU A 84 -14.80 11.24 1.63
CA LEU A 84 -14.08 11.76 2.79
C LEU A 84 -12.69 11.11 2.95
N MET A 85 -12.60 9.81 2.72
CA MET A 85 -11.30 9.13 2.72
C MET A 85 -10.43 9.60 1.55
N ALA A 86 -11.01 9.77 0.36
CA ALA A 86 -10.31 10.25 -0.82
C ALA A 86 -9.79 11.70 -0.68
N SER A 87 -10.51 12.56 0.05
CA SER A 87 -10.11 13.95 0.30
C SER A 87 -9.11 14.10 1.46
N CYS A 88 -8.78 13.02 2.17
CA CYS A 88 -7.80 13.04 3.24
C CYS A 88 -6.39 13.36 2.69
N VAL A 89 -5.91 14.57 2.99
CA VAL A 89 -4.59 15.06 2.56
C VAL A 89 -3.47 14.11 2.98
N LEU A 90 -3.55 13.57 4.20
CA LEU A 90 -2.55 12.64 4.72
C LEU A 90 -2.48 11.37 3.88
N LEU A 91 -3.63 10.79 3.51
CA LEU A 91 -3.66 9.62 2.62
C LEU A 91 -3.09 9.97 1.24
N GLY A 92 -3.40 11.16 0.71
CA GLY A 92 -2.84 11.66 -0.55
C GLY A 92 -1.31 11.77 -0.51
N VAL A 93 -0.74 12.20 0.61
CA VAL A 93 0.72 12.23 0.82
C VAL A 93 1.29 10.81 0.89
N GLU A 94 0.72 9.94 1.72
CA GLU A 94 1.20 8.55 1.87
C GLU A 94 1.14 7.76 0.57
N ALA A 95 0.13 7.99 -0.28
CA ALA A 95 0.02 7.37 -1.60
C ALA A 95 1.21 7.67 -2.53
N ARG A 96 1.97 8.74 -2.25
CA ARG A 96 3.13 9.20 -3.05
C ARG A 96 4.46 8.87 -2.38
N LEU A 97 4.44 8.32 -1.18
CA LEU A 97 5.62 7.91 -0.45
C LEU A 97 5.78 6.40 -0.51
N ALA A 98 7.00 5.91 -0.65
CA ALA A 98 7.31 4.49 -0.60
C ALA A 98 7.31 3.99 0.85
N LYS A 99 6.16 4.11 1.53
CA LYS A 99 5.97 3.83 2.96
C LYS A 99 4.86 2.80 3.20
N THR A 100 4.88 2.29 4.43
CA THR A 100 4.00 1.24 4.96
C THR A 100 2.57 1.67 5.21
N ASP A 101 2.33 2.96 5.40
CA ASP A 101 1.18 3.43 6.18
C ASP A 101 -0.13 3.29 5.37
N ALA A 102 -0.08 3.51 4.06
CA ALA A 102 -1.21 3.27 3.15
C ALA A 102 -1.61 1.78 3.07
N VAL A 103 -0.62 0.87 3.02
CA VAL A 103 -0.87 -0.58 3.00
C VAL A 103 -1.45 -1.05 4.33
N LEU A 104 -0.93 -0.52 5.44
CA LEU A 104 -1.48 -0.80 6.76
C LEU A 104 -2.94 -0.35 6.86
N LEU A 105 -3.25 0.88 6.45
CA LEU A 105 -4.62 1.39 6.41
C LEU A 105 -5.54 0.48 5.58
N PHE A 106 -5.12 0.10 4.38
CA PHE A 106 -5.86 -0.82 3.52
C PHE A 106 -6.22 -2.12 4.24
N THR A 107 -5.23 -2.78 4.87
CA THR A 107 -5.46 -4.06 5.57
C THR A 107 -6.36 -3.92 6.79
N ILE A 108 -6.25 -2.82 7.54
CA ILE A 108 -7.10 -2.54 8.70
C ILE A 108 -8.56 -2.32 8.26
N VAL A 109 -8.79 -1.50 7.23
CA VAL A 109 -10.15 -1.23 6.72
C VAL A 109 -10.77 -2.51 6.14
N ALA A 110 -9.97 -3.35 5.47
CA ALA A 110 -10.42 -4.66 4.99
C ALA A 110 -10.87 -5.56 6.16
N SER A 111 -10.05 -5.64 7.22
CA SER A 111 -10.34 -6.46 8.39
C SER A 111 -11.61 -5.99 9.11
N PHE A 112 -11.74 -4.69 9.41
CA PHE A 112 -12.94 -4.16 10.06
C PHE A 112 -14.17 -4.25 9.16
N GLY A 113 -14.02 -4.06 7.85
CA GLY A 113 -15.12 -4.22 6.90
C GLY A 113 -15.63 -5.65 6.80
N ALA A 114 -14.73 -6.64 6.84
CA ALA A 114 -15.11 -8.03 6.90
C ALA A 114 -15.85 -8.35 8.22
N LEU A 115 -15.34 -7.87 9.35
CA LEU A 115 -15.97 -8.05 10.66
C LEU A 115 -17.36 -7.39 10.74
N ALA A 116 -17.52 -6.18 10.19
CA ALA A 116 -18.79 -5.46 10.17
C ALA A 116 -19.89 -6.17 9.36
N ARG A 117 -19.51 -7.15 8.53
CA ARG A 117 -20.40 -7.85 7.60
C ARG A 117 -20.51 -9.35 7.89
N ALA A 118 -19.84 -9.83 8.94
CA ALA A 118 -19.93 -11.20 9.43
C ALA A 118 -21.18 -11.37 10.29
#